data_AF-A0A1V6HRE0-F1
#
_entry.id   AF-A0A1V6HRE0-F1
#
_cell.length_a   1.000
_cell.length_b   1.000
_cell.length_c   1.000
_cell.angle_alpha   90.00
_cell.angle_beta   90.00
_cell.angle_gamma   90.00
#
_symmetry.space_group_name_H-M   'P 1'
#
loop_
_entity.id
_entity.type
_entity.pdbx_description
1 polymer ?
#
loop_
_entity_poly.entity_id
_entity_poly.type
_entity_poly.pdbx_seq_one_letter_code
_entity_poly.pdbx_strand_id
1 'polypeptide(L)' 'MPFQEQFIGKKIFDENNQFTSIAVVKGGVKHSNIPEIHGVDAISGGTFTSKGLGNMLIDGFKMAMPYLEKHKK' A
#
# COMPACT_ATOMS: atom_id res chain seq x y z
N MET A 1 0.18 -16.78 -6.28
CA MET A 1 -0.43 -15.55 -6.80
C MET A 1 0.69 -14.59 -7.20
N PRO A 2 0.71 -14.05 -8.43
CA PRO A 2 1.61 -12.97 -8.81
C PRO A 2 1.58 -11.81 -7.80
N PHE A 3 2.72 -11.18 -7.56
CA PHE A 3 2.84 -10.12 -6.55
C PHE A 3 1.87 -8.96 -6.79
N GLN A 4 1.65 -8.59 -8.05
CA GLN A 4 0.79 -7.47 -8.44
C GLN A 4 -0.69 -7.73 -8.12
N GLU A 5 -1.14 -8.99 -8.13
CA GLU A 5 -2.54 -9.33 -7.86
C GLU A 5 -2.94 -9.04 -6.41
N GLN A 6 -1.97 -9.00 -5.48
CA GLN A 6 -2.22 -8.65 -4.08
C GLN A 6 -2.75 -7.21 -3.91
N PHE A 7 -2.55 -6.32 -4.88
CA PHE A 7 -3.00 -4.93 -4.81
C PHE A 7 -4.48 -4.75 -5.19
N ILE A 8 -5.08 -5.75 -5.83
CA ILE A 8 -6.48 -5.67 -6.25
C ILE A 8 -7.38 -5.59 -5.02
N GLY A 9 -8.27 -4.58 -5.00
CA GLY A 9 -9.21 -4.36 -3.90
C GLY A 9 -8.62 -3.68 -2.66
N LYS A 10 -7.31 -3.40 -2.63
CA LYS A 10 -6.69 -2.63 -1.53
C LYS A 10 -7.10 -1.17 -1.59
N LYS A 11 -7.10 -0.50 -0.44
CA LYS A 11 -7.49 0.91 -0.29
C LYS A 11 -6.33 1.74 0.22
N ILE A 12 -6.18 2.94 -0.31
CA ILE A 12 -5.15 3.91 0.11
C ILE A 12 -5.66 4.93 1.14
N PHE A 13 -6.95 4.88 1.46
CA PHE A 13 -7.61 5.67 2.50
C PHE A 13 -8.26 4.74 3.51
N ASP A 14 -8.18 5.10 4.78
CA ASP A 14 -8.86 4.40 5.88
C ASP A 14 -10.36 4.76 5.98
N GLU A 15 -11.05 4.18 6.97
CA GLU A 15 -12.45 4.45 7.28
C GLU A 15 -12.75 5.91 7.67
N ASN A 16 -11.74 6.64 8.16
CA ASN A 16 -11.82 8.05 8.53
C ASN A 16 -11.44 8.96 7.36
N ASN A 17 -11.35 8.42 6.15
CA ASN A 17 -10.95 9.12 4.93
C ASN A 17 -9.51 9.68 4.96
N GLN A 18 -8.67 9.24 5.88
CA GLN A 18 -7.27 9.64 5.98
C GLN A 18 -6.40 8.81 5.05
N PHE A 19 -5.45 9.47 4.40
CA PHE A 19 -4.51 8.81 3.50
C PHE A 19 -3.53 7.93 4.29
N THR A 20 -3.42 6.66 3.90
CA THR A 20 -2.56 5.65 4.53
C THR A 20 -1.65 4.90 3.53
N SER A 21 -1.89 5.05 2.21
CA SER A 21 -1.18 4.30 1.15
C SER A 21 -1.37 2.78 1.28
N ILE A 22 -0.52 1.99 0.60
CA ILE A 22 -0.41 0.53 0.75
C ILE A 22 0.95 0.18 1.35
N ALA A 23 0.96 -0.53 2.47
CA ALA A 23 2.19 -1.04 3.08
C ALA A 23 2.65 -2.34 2.41
N VAL A 24 3.97 -2.45 2.18
CA VAL A 24 4.61 -3.67 1.68
C VAL A 24 5.33 -4.36 2.85
N VAL A 25 4.75 -5.43 3.37
CA VAL A 25 5.05 -5.96 4.71
C VAL A 25 6.01 -7.14 4.64
N LYS A 26 7.21 -6.98 5.21
CA LYS A 26 8.18 -8.09 5.37
C LYS A 26 7.62 -9.13 6.34
N GLY A 27 7.66 -10.39 5.94
CA GLY A 27 7.12 -11.49 6.75
C GLY A 27 5.62 -11.68 6.60
N GLY A 28 4.95 -10.89 5.75
CA GLY A 28 3.53 -11.02 5.42
C GLY A 28 2.62 -10.17 6.30
N VAL A 29 1.54 -9.67 5.70
CA VAL A 29 0.58 -8.75 6.32
C VAL A 29 -0.12 -9.39 7.52
N LYS A 30 -0.48 -10.67 7.40
CA LYS A 30 -1.12 -11.46 8.47
C LYS A 30 -0.30 -11.56 9.75
N HIS A 31 1.01 -11.34 9.67
CA HIS A 31 1.94 -11.38 10.80
C HIS A 31 2.32 -9.97 11.29
N SER A 32 1.55 -8.96 10.91
CA SER A 32 1.79 -7.56 11.23
C SER A 32 0.56 -6.89 11.82
N ASN A 33 0.73 -5.65 12.27
CA ASN A 33 -0.38 -4.81 12.75
C ASN A 33 -1.05 -4.01 11.62
N ILE A 34 -0.71 -4.28 10.36
CA ILE A 34 -1.31 -3.59 9.22
C ILE A 34 -2.62 -4.28 8.83
N PRO A 35 -3.75 -3.55 8.74
CA PRO A 35 -4.99 -4.12 8.23
C PRO A 35 -4.81 -4.70 6.83
N GLU A 36 -5.38 -5.89 6.56
CA GLU A 36 -5.21 -6.55 5.25
C GLU A 36 -5.62 -5.67 4.07
N ILE A 37 -6.59 -4.77 4.25
CA ILE A 37 -7.06 -3.85 3.22
C ILE A 37 -6.03 -2.77 2.82
N HIS A 38 -5.03 -2.52 3.68
CA HIS A 38 -3.97 -1.51 3.49
C HIS A 38 -2.58 -2.13 3.32
N GLY A 39 -2.49 -3.46 3.19
CA GLY A 39 -1.21 -4.16 3.15
C GLY A 39 -1.11 -5.22 2.07
N VAL A 40 0.11 -5.44 1.59
CA VAL A 40 0.51 -6.59 0.75
C VAL A 40 1.78 -7.23 1.29
N ASP A 41 2.00 -8.50 0.97
CA ASP A 41 3.18 -9.24 1.41
C ASP A 41 4.41 -8.83 0.60
N ALA A 42 5.52 -8.53 1.27
CA ALA A 42 6.80 -8.27 0.61
C ALA A 42 7.37 -9.54 -0.03
N ILE A 43 8.24 -9.35 -1.04
CA ILE A 43 8.93 -10.45 -1.70
C ILE A 43 10.11 -10.93 -0.84
N SER A 44 10.16 -12.25 -0.57
CA SER A 44 11.28 -12.87 0.13
C SER A 44 12.60 -12.66 -0.63
N GLY A 45 13.68 -12.31 0.09
CA GLY A 45 14.96 -11.90 -0.50
C GLY A 45 14.99 -10.49 -1.11
N GLY A 46 13.82 -9.86 -1.33
CA GLY A 46 13.69 -8.53 -1.93
C GLY A 46 13.43 -7.40 -0.92
N THR A 47 14.05 -7.43 0.27
CA THR A 47 13.70 -6.49 1.36
C THR A 47 13.89 -5.02 0.97
N PHE A 48 15.02 -4.67 0.34
CA PHE A 48 15.28 -3.29 -0.07
C PHE A 48 14.36 -2.83 -1.20
N THR A 49 14.13 -3.68 -2.19
CA THR A 49 13.19 -3.41 -3.28
C THR A 49 11.76 -3.22 -2.75
N SER A 50 11.32 -4.06 -1.82
CA SER A 50 10.00 -3.96 -1.19
C SER A 50 9.84 -2.66 -0.41
N LYS A 51 10.87 -2.24 0.34
CA LYS A 51 10.88 -0.94 1.02
C LYS A 51 10.84 0.23 0.02
N GLY A 52 11.63 0.16 -1.05
CA GLY A 52 11.64 1.16 -2.11
C GLY A 52 10.28 1.31 -2.78
N LEU A 53 9.61 0.19 -3.08
CA LEU A 53 8.24 0.20 -3.62
C LEU A 53 7.25 0.86 -2.64
N GLY A 54 7.30 0.51 -1.35
CA GLY A 54 6.45 1.14 -0.34
C GLY A 54 6.60 2.67 -0.31
N ASN A 55 7.85 3.16 -0.35
CA ASN A 55 8.13 4.60 -0.41
C ASN A 55 7.60 5.22 -1.71
N MET A 56 7.86 4.59 -2.86
CA MET A 56 7.39 5.05 -4.16
C MET A 56 5.86 5.20 -4.21
N LEU A 57 5.12 4.26 -3.61
CA LEU A 57 3.66 4.33 -3.54
C LEU A 57 3.21 5.54 -2.70
N ILE A 58 3.81 5.75 -1.54
CA ILE A 58 3.50 6.91 -0.67
C ILE A 58 3.74 8.21 -1.43
N ASP A 59 4.91 8.37 -2.04
CA ASP A 59 5.30 9.62 -2.71
C ASP A 59 4.45 9.85 -3.98
N GLY A 60 4.20 8.81 -4.77
CA GLY A 60 3.37 8.88 -5.96
C GLY A 60 1.93 9.27 -5.65
N PHE A 61 1.31 8.66 -4.63
CA PHE A 61 -0.04 9.04 -4.23
C PHE A 61 -0.10 10.44 -3.62
N LYS A 62 0.89 10.85 -2.82
CA LYS A 62 0.97 12.23 -2.30
C LYS A 62 1.02 13.25 -3.43
N MET A 63 1.80 13.00 -4.47
CA MET A 63 1.85 13.86 -5.65
C MET A 63 0.48 13.93 -6.36
N ALA A 64 -0.23 12.80 -6.43
CA ALA A 64 -1.56 12.73 -7.02
C ALA A 64 -2.70 13.18 -6.08
N MET A 65 -2.43 13.51 -4.81
CA MET A 65 -3.47 13.75 -3.80
C MET A 65 -4.49 14.82 -4.20
N PRO A 66 -4.09 15.98 -4.78
CA PRO A 66 -5.06 16.99 -5.20
C PRO A 66 -6.06 16.45 -6.24
N TYR A 67 -5.62 15.54 -7.10
CA TYR A 67 -6.49 14.88 -8.07
C TYR A 67 -7.38 13.83 -7.40
N LEU A 68 -6.81 13.01 -6.50
CA LEU A 68 -7.51 11.93 -5.81
C LEU A 68 -8.62 12.47 -4.89
N GLU A 69 -8.35 13.54 -4.14
CA GLU A 69 -9.34 14.17 -3.25
C GLU A 69 -10.47 14.82 -4.03
N LYS A 70 -10.16 15.49 -5.15
CA LYS A 70 -11.17 16.13 -6.01
C LYS A 70 -12.15 15.13 -6.64
N HIS A 71 -11.69 13.90 -6.91
CA HIS A 71 -12.49 12.85 -7.54
C HIS A 71 -12.85 11.73 -6.57
N LYS A 72 -12.76 12.01 -5.27
CA LYS A 72 -13.23 11.11 -4.22
C LYS A 72 -14.75 11.06 -4.33
N LYS A 73 -15.27 9.93 -4.84
CA LYS A 73 -16.70 9.65 -4.93
C LYS A 73 -17.28 9.33 -3.57
#